data_AF-A0A9Q0ZGW2-F1
#
_entry.id   AF-A0A9Q0ZGW2-F1
#
_cell.length_a   1.000
_cell.length_b   1.000
_cell.length_c   1.000
_cell.angle_alpha   90.00
_cell.angle_beta   90.00
_cell.angle_gamma   90.00
#
_symmetry.space_group_name_H-M   'P 1'
#
loop_
_entity.id
_entity.type
_entity.pdbx_description
1 polymer ?
#
loop_
_entity_poly.entity_id
_entity_poly.type
_entity_poly.pdbx_seq_one_letter_code
_entity_poly.pdbx_strand_id
1 'polypeptide(L)'
;METSLLINKLVECAKEIEGGHLDDADLLLEEIIAANESFSKPTKSLVKYYAEALVRRLYRLYPRNLTPLIPSGTDRLTETDYPFAPFFCFGDFTTLDPARDALKGKRRVHILSSELW
;
A
#
# COMPACT_ATOMS: atom_id res chain seq x y z
N MET A 1 7.94 -18.98 -11.50
CA MET A 1 6.75 -19.66 -12.05
C MET A 1 5.69 -19.91 -10.98
N GLU A 2 6.07 -20.22 -9.73
CA GLU A 2 5.10 -20.39 -8.63
C GLU A 2 4.51 -19.05 -8.10
N THR A 3 5.29 -17.96 -8.08
CA THR A 3 4.83 -16.63 -7.62
C THR A 3 3.66 -16.09 -8.44
N SER A 4 3.65 -16.32 -9.76
CA SER A 4 2.54 -15.93 -10.63
C SER A 4 1.26 -16.70 -10.32
N LEU A 5 1.34 -17.91 -9.79
CA LEU A 5 0.16 -18.72 -9.48
C LEU A 5 -0.65 -18.12 -8.33
N LEU A 6 0.00 -17.79 -7.21
CA LEU A 6 -0.68 -17.17 -6.07
C LEU A 6 -1.21 -15.78 -6.38
N ILE A 7 -0.47 -15.00 -7.17
CA ILE A 7 -0.93 -13.68 -7.62
C ILE A 7 -2.19 -13.83 -8.49
N ASN A 8 -2.22 -14.82 -9.40
CA ASN A 8 -3.39 -15.09 -10.21
C ASN A 8 -4.60 -15.52 -9.36
N LYS A 9 -4.40 -16.36 -8.34
CA LYS A 9 -5.46 -16.74 -7.40
C LYS A 9 -5.99 -15.55 -6.59
N LEU A 10 -5.12 -14.63 -6.15
CA LEU A 10 -5.53 -13.39 -5.50
C LEU A 10 -6.41 -12.53 -6.43
N VAL A 11 -6.05 -12.44 -7.71
CA VAL A 11 -6.83 -11.72 -8.73
C VAL A 11 -8.17 -12.41 -8.99
N GLU A 12 -8.21 -13.74 -9.04
CA GLU A 12 -9.43 -14.53 -9.18
C GLU A 12 -10.37 -14.33 -7.99
N CYS A 13 -9.85 -14.46 -6.76
CA CYS A 13 -10.61 -14.17 -5.54
C CYS A 13 -11.18 -12.74 -5.54
N ALA A 14 -10.40 -11.75 -5.97
CA ALA A 14 -10.88 -10.37 -6.07
C ALA A 14 -12.06 -10.23 -7.05
N LYS A 15 -12.06 -10.97 -8.16
CA LYS A 15 -13.17 -11.00 -9.13
C LYS A 15 -14.41 -11.66 -8.55
N GLU A 16 -14.27 -12.74 -7.79
CA GLU A 16 -15.42 -13.39 -7.14
C GLU A 16 -16.07 -12.48 -6.09
N ILE A 17 -15.25 -11.75 -5.30
CA ILE A 17 -15.75 -10.74 -4.36
C ILE A 17 -16.49 -9.61 -5.10
N GLU A 18 -15.95 -9.15 -6.23
CA GLU A 18 -16.59 -8.11 -7.05
C GLU A 18 -17.90 -8.59 -7.69
N GLY A 19 -17.92 -9.83 -8.17
CA GLY A 19 -19.10 -10.50 -8.74
C GLY A 19 -20.17 -10.86 -7.70
N GLY A 20 -19.84 -10.84 -6.41
CA GLY A 20 -20.74 -11.18 -5.32
C GLY A 20 -20.81 -12.68 -5.01
N HIS A 21 -19.94 -13.51 -5.60
CA HIS A 21 -19.81 -14.93 -5.32
C HIS A 21 -18.96 -15.14 -4.06
N LEU A 22 -19.55 -14.83 -2.91
CA LEU A 22 -18.82 -14.77 -1.64
C LEU A 22 -18.35 -16.16 -1.17
N ASP A 23 -19.12 -17.21 -1.44
CA ASP A 23 -18.76 -18.58 -1.07
C ASP A 23 -17.54 -19.08 -1.88
N ASP A 24 -17.51 -18.79 -3.19
CA ASP A 24 -16.38 -19.12 -4.06
C ASP A 24 -15.13 -18.31 -3.68
N ALA A 25 -15.31 -17.03 -3.32
CA ALA A 25 -14.23 -16.20 -2.83
C ALA A 25 -13.61 -16.70 -1.51
N ASP A 26 -14.44 -17.23 -0.61
CA ASP A 26 -14.00 -17.77 0.69
C ASP A 26 -13.16 -19.05 0.49
N LEU A 27 -13.62 -19.97 -0.38
CA LEU A 27 -12.85 -21.16 -0.76
C LEU A 27 -11.50 -20.80 -1.39
N LEU A 28 -11.48 -19.83 -2.30
CA LEU A 28 -10.24 -19.35 -2.90
C LEU A 28 -9.28 -18.77 -1.86
N LEU A 29 -9.79 -18.04 -0.85
CA LEU A 29 -8.96 -17.50 0.23
C LEU A 29 -8.34 -18.60 1.08
N GLU A 30 -9.10 -19.64 1.42
CA GLU A 30 -8.56 -20.81 2.14
C GLU A 30 -7.43 -21.47 1.37
N GLU A 31 -7.60 -21.67 0.06
CA GLU A 31 -6.56 -22.25 -0.81
C GLU A 31 -5.31 -21.37 -0.88
N ILE A 32 -5.47 -20.05 -1.01
CA ILE A 32 -4.37 -19.08 -1.07
C ILE A 32 -3.57 -19.12 0.24
N ILE A 33 -4.26 -19.11 1.38
CA ILE A 33 -3.62 -19.12 2.71
C ILE A 33 -2.86 -20.43 2.92
N ALA A 34 -3.47 -21.57 2.59
CA ALA A 34 -2.84 -22.89 2.71
C ALA A 34 -1.60 -23.01 1.82
N ALA A 35 -1.68 -22.54 0.57
CA ALA A 35 -0.57 -22.60 -0.38
C ALA A 35 0.57 -21.62 -0.03
N ASN A 36 0.28 -20.50 0.64
CA ASN A 36 1.27 -19.48 0.97
C ASN A 36 2.41 -20.01 1.87
N GLU A 37 2.15 -21.02 2.69
CA GLU A 37 3.15 -21.60 3.61
C GLU A 37 4.38 -22.20 2.89
N SER A 38 4.28 -22.49 1.61
CA SER A 38 5.39 -23.07 0.82
C SER A 38 6.32 -22.03 0.17
N PHE A 39 6.03 -20.72 0.28
CA PHE A 39 6.72 -19.68 -0.50
C PHE A 39 7.88 -18.97 0.21
N SER A 40 8.71 -18.24 -0.56
CA SER A 40 9.78 -17.40 -0.03
C SER A 40 9.24 -16.25 0.85
N LYS A 41 10.03 -15.81 1.85
CA LYS A 41 9.62 -14.76 2.81
C LYS A 41 9.00 -13.49 2.16
N PRO A 42 9.55 -12.91 1.08
CA PRO A 42 8.95 -11.72 0.45
C PRO A 42 7.58 -12.00 -0.16
N THR A 43 7.46 -13.12 -0.88
CA THR A 43 6.20 -13.56 -1.50
C THR A 43 5.15 -13.85 -0.43
N LYS A 44 5.57 -14.51 0.67
CA LYS A 44 4.72 -14.78 1.83
C LYS A 44 4.10 -13.51 2.40
N SER A 45 4.91 -12.47 2.61
CA SER A 45 4.45 -11.18 3.11
C SER A 45 3.48 -10.51 2.15
N LEU A 46 3.80 -10.49 0.85
CA LEU A 46 2.93 -9.88 -0.17
C LEU A 46 1.55 -10.56 -0.17
N VAL A 47 1.52 -11.87 -0.33
CA VAL A 47 0.27 -12.66 -0.40
C VAL A 47 -0.54 -12.52 0.87
N LYS A 48 0.12 -12.52 2.04
CA LYS A 48 -0.54 -12.33 3.34
C LYS A 48 -1.29 -10.99 3.39
N TYR A 49 -0.67 -9.88 3.02
CA TYR A 49 -1.30 -8.56 3.11
C TYR A 49 -2.47 -8.42 2.12
N TYR A 50 -2.35 -8.96 0.90
CA TYR A 50 -3.45 -8.96 -0.06
C TYR A 50 -4.61 -9.86 0.39
N ALA A 51 -4.33 -11.07 0.87
CA ALA A 51 -5.36 -11.96 1.40
C ALA A 51 -6.08 -11.32 2.59
N GLU A 52 -5.36 -10.68 3.52
CA GLU A 52 -5.97 -9.95 4.64
C GLU A 52 -6.90 -8.82 4.17
N ALA A 53 -6.50 -8.06 3.15
CA ALA A 53 -7.33 -7.01 2.56
C ALA A 53 -8.60 -7.58 1.89
N LEU A 54 -8.48 -8.72 1.20
CA LEU A 54 -9.60 -9.41 0.56
C LEU A 54 -10.58 -9.99 1.60
N VAL A 55 -10.09 -10.63 2.67
CA VAL A 55 -10.92 -11.07 3.81
C VAL A 55 -11.69 -9.88 4.40
N ARG A 56 -11.01 -8.75 4.64
CA ARG A 56 -11.68 -7.54 5.13
C ARG A 56 -12.78 -7.06 4.20
N ARG A 57 -12.55 -7.11 2.88
CA ARG A 57 -13.55 -6.73 1.88
C ARG A 57 -14.73 -7.70 1.87
N LEU A 58 -14.46 -9.01 1.82
CA LEU A 58 -15.44 -10.10 1.81
C LEU A 58 -16.40 -9.99 3.00
N TYR A 59 -15.84 -9.84 4.19
CA TYR A 59 -16.61 -9.76 5.45
C TYR A 59 -17.01 -8.34 5.83
N ARG A 60 -16.80 -7.35 4.96
CA ARG A 60 -17.07 -5.92 5.20
C ARG A 60 -16.50 -5.40 6.52
N LEU A 61 -15.32 -5.91 6.88
CA LEU A 61 -14.59 -5.50 8.07
C LEU A 61 -13.88 -4.18 7.78
N TYR A 62 -14.28 -3.13 8.48
CA TYR A 62 -13.58 -1.85 8.46
C TYR A 62 -12.28 -1.94 9.26
N PRO A 63 -11.24 -1.18 8.88
CA PRO A 63 -9.95 -1.24 9.57
C PRO A 63 -10.14 -0.96 11.06
N ARG A 64 -9.59 -1.85 11.90
CA ARG A 64 -9.60 -1.69 13.37
C ARG A 64 -8.82 -0.45 13.83
N ASN A 65 -7.85 -0.01 13.03
CA ASN A 65 -7.04 1.17 13.29
C ASN A 65 -7.28 2.18 12.17
N LEU A 66 -7.82 3.35 12.53
CA LEU A 66 -7.91 4.51 11.64
C LEU A 66 -6.54 5.18 11.40
N THR A 67 -5.52 4.77 12.14
CA THR A 67 -4.14 5.21 11.91
C THR A 67 -3.60 4.57 10.64
N PRO A 68 -2.93 5.34 9.78
CA PRO A 68 -2.39 4.80 8.54
C PRO A 68 -1.35 3.73 8.86
N LEU A 69 -1.41 2.60 8.14
CA LEU A 69 -0.43 1.50 8.23
C LEU A 69 0.99 1.96 7.87
N ILE A 70 1.08 3.11 7.20
CA ILE A 70 2.30 3.83 6.86
C ILE A 70 2.34 5.04 7.80
N PRO A 71 3.42 5.24 8.58
CA PRO A 71 3.57 6.45 9.39
C PRO A 71 3.32 7.69 8.53
N SER A 72 2.49 8.60 9.03
CA SER A 72 2.31 9.89 8.37
C SER A 72 3.67 10.56 8.17
N GLY A 73 3.81 11.39 7.14
CA GLY A 73 4.99 12.24 6.91
C GLY A 73 5.50 12.93 8.18
N THR A 74 4.59 13.21 9.12
CA THR A 74 4.84 13.88 10.40
C THR A 74 5.43 13.01 11.51
N ASP A 75 5.32 11.67 11.44
CA ASP A 75 5.93 10.74 12.40
C ASP A 75 7.44 10.51 12.11
N ARG A 76 7.98 11.16 11.07
CA ARG A 76 9.28 10.86 10.45
C ARG A 76 10.45 11.64 11.04
N LEU A 77 10.49 11.75 12.36
CA LEU A 77 11.68 12.26 13.00
C LEU A 77 12.65 11.09 13.19
N THR A 78 13.57 10.95 12.21
CA THR A 78 14.98 10.49 12.31
C THR A 78 15.44 9.27 11.50
N GLU A 79 14.58 8.46 10.88
CA GLU A 79 15.10 7.25 10.22
C GLU A 79 15.55 7.48 8.78
N THR A 80 16.83 7.77 8.61
CA THR A 80 17.60 7.47 7.38
C THR A 80 17.52 5.98 6.97
N ASP A 81 17.00 5.13 7.85
CA ASP A 81 16.83 3.69 7.66
C ASP A 81 15.42 3.30 7.18
N TYR A 82 14.51 4.25 6.95
CA TYR A 82 13.18 3.92 6.44
C TYR A 82 13.28 3.42 4.98
N PRO A 83 12.88 2.17 4.67
CA PRO A 83 13.11 1.57 3.35
C PRO A 83 12.48 2.32 2.18
N PHE A 84 11.43 3.09 2.44
CA PHE A 84 10.75 3.89 1.42
C PHE A 84 11.21 5.35 1.39
N ALA A 85 12.16 5.78 2.24
CA ALA A 85 12.68 7.15 2.26
C ALA A 85 13.06 7.70 0.88
N PRO A 86 13.70 6.92 -0.03
CA PRO A 86 14.04 7.42 -1.37
C PRO A 86 12.84 7.92 -2.19
N PHE A 87 11.64 7.34 -2.03
CA PHE A 87 10.45 7.77 -2.77
C PHE A 87 9.94 9.14 -2.30
N PHE A 88 10.05 9.42 -1.00
CA PHE A 88 9.67 10.72 -0.43
C PHE A 88 10.69 11.80 -0.82
N CYS A 89 11.98 11.48 -0.68
CA CYS A 89 13.04 12.39 -1.11
C CYS A 89 12.95 12.70 -2.61
N PHE A 90 12.58 11.74 -3.46
CA PHE A 90 12.35 11.99 -4.87
C PHE A 90 11.22 13.01 -5.10
N GLY A 91 10.09 12.89 -4.40
CA GLY A 91 9.01 13.87 -4.44
C GLY A 91 9.48 15.26 -4.02
N ASP A 92 10.24 15.34 -2.92
CA ASP A 92 10.82 16.59 -2.45
C ASP A 92 11.78 17.20 -3.48
N PHE A 93 12.75 16.43 -3.99
CA PHE A 93 13.74 16.95 -4.95
C PHE A 93 13.11 17.39 -6.27
N THR A 94 12.13 16.65 -6.77
CA THR A 94 11.47 16.99 -8.04
C THR A 94 10.55 18.20 -7.94
N THR A 95 10.10 18.58 -6.74
CA THR A 95 9.23 19.73 -6.51
C THR A 95 9.99 20.97 -6.03
N LEU A 96 11.03 20.79 -5.21
CA LEU A 96 11.76 21.88 -4.57
C LEU A 96 12.56 22.74 -5.56
N ASP A 97 13.22 22.15 -6.55
CA ASP A 97 14.02 22.92 -7.51
C ASP A 97 13.15 23.78 -8.46
N PRO A 98 12.09 23.23 -9.09
CA PRO A 98 11.13 24.04 -9.85
C PRO A 98 10.43 25.08 -9.00
N ALA A 99 10.04 24.75 -7.76
CA ALA A 99 9.44 25.73 -6.85
C ALA A 99 10.44 26.84 -6.53
N ARG A 100 11.69 26.52 -6.18
CA ARG A 100 12.73 27.51 -5.86
C ARG A 100 13.00 28.45 -7.03
N ASP A 101 13.02 27.92 -8.25
CA ASP A 101 13.19 28.73 -9.45
C ASP A 101 11.97 29.65 -9.70
N ALA A 102 10.75 29.12 -9.59
CA ALA A 102 9.52 29.90 -9.74
C ALA A 102 9.36 31.02 -8.69
N LEU A 103 9.96 30.84 -7.52
CA LEU A 103 9.92 31.81 -6.41
C LEU A 103 11.07 32.83 -6.45
N LYS A 104 12.05 32.66 -7.35
CA LYS A 104 13.21 33.54 -7.43
C LYS A 104 12.80 34.99 -7.72
N GLY A 105 13.28 35.92 -6.89
CA GLY A 105 12.99 37.34 -7.02
C GLY A 105 11.60 37.78 -6.52
N LYS A 106 10.77 36.87 -6.01
CA LYS A 106 9.49 37.24 -5.37
C LYS A 106 9.75 37.75 -3.95
N ARG A 107 9.22 38.93 -3.60
CA ARG A 107 9.38 39.54 -2.26
C ARG A 107 8.49 38.93 -1.18
N ARG A 108 7.36 38.33 -1.58
CA ARG A 108 6.40 37.64 -0.71
C ARG A 108 5.86 36.43 -1.45
N VAL A 109 5.78 35.30 -0.77
CA VAL A 109 5.33 34.01 -1.30
C VAL A 109 4.35 33.39 -0.31
N HIS A 110 3.31 32.75 -0.81
CA HIS A 110 2.41 31.91 -0.02
C HIS A 110 2.42 30.50 -0.60
N ILE A 111 2.87 29.53 0.18
CA ILE A 111 2.96 28.12 -0.23
C ILE A 111 1.83 27.38 0.49
N LEU A 112 0.97 26.71 -0.28
CA LEU A 112 -0.07 25.82 0.23
C LEU A 112 0.39 24.38 0.01
N SER A 113 0.48 23.60 1.09
CA SER A 113 0.68 22.15 1.02
C SER A 113 -0.60 21.46 1.47
N SER A 114 -1.07 20.50 0.66
CA SER A 114 -2.23 19.66 0.99
C SER A 114 -1.87 18.44 1.86
N GLU A 115 -0.58 18.17 2.08
CA GLU A 115 -0.11 16.90 2.68
C GLU A 115 0.05 16.91 4.21
N LEU A 116 -0.50 17.92 4.90
CA LEU A 116 -0.39 18.09 6.37
C LEU A 116 -1.75 18.00 7.10
N TRP A 117 -2.66 17.14 6.65
CA TRP A 117 -3.93 16.87 7.35
C TRP A 117 -4.10 15.38 7.69
#